data_AF-A0A7R9A0Z5-F1
#
_entry.id   AF-A0A7R9A0Z5-F1
#
_cell.length_a   1.000
_cell.length_b   1.000
_cell.length_c   1.000
_cell.angle_alpha   90.00
_cell.angle_beta   90.00
_cell.angle_gamma   90.00
#
_symmetry.space_group_name_H-M   'P 1'
#
loop_
_entity.id
_entity.type
_entity.pdbx_description
1 polymer ?
#
loop_
_entity_poly.entity_id
_entity_poly.type
_entity_poly.pdbx_seq_one_letter_code
_entity_poly.pdbx_strand_id
1 'polypeptide(L)'
;MKRLTGRLSCGGCGAVFNRFFTPPKAEGVCDVCGGELIHRDDDNEETIGKRLGVYNEQTAPLVGYFEKTDRLKSVNGDAEPSPLCPPAPEARLSTTALSGEETRIRSDEVKGN
;
A
#
# COMPACT_ATOMS: atom_id res chain seq x y z
N MET A 1 6.90 11.14 -7.63
CA MET A 1 8.28 10.77 -7.22
C MET A 1 8.64 11.22 -5.80
N LYS A 2 8.51 12.52 -5.46
CA LYS A 2 8.93 13.09 -4.15
C LYS A 2 8.38 12.38 -2.89
N ARG A 3 7.19 11.78 -2.94
CA ARG A 3 6.60 11.06 -1.79
C ARG A 3 7.41 9.83 -1.38
N LEU A 4 7.93 9.07 -2.36
CA LEU A 4 8.70 7.85 -2.11
C LEU A 4 10.17 8.18 -1.84
N THR A 5 10.81 8.94 -2.74
CA THR A 5 12.24 9.29 -2.59
C THR A 5 12.54 10.17 -1.39
N GLY A 6 11.54 10.88 -0.87
CA GLY A 6 11.69 11.74 0.30
C GLY A 6 11.39 11.07 1.64
N ARG A 7 11.01 9.79 1.68
CA ARG A 7 10.55 9.12 2.90
C ARG A 7 11.70 8.91 3.91
N LEU A 8 11.46 9.30 5.15
CA LEU A 8 12.34 9.05 6.29
C LEU A 8 11.56 8.23 7.32
N SER A 9 12.17 7.19 7.86
CA SER A 9 11.54 6.28 8.83
C SER A 9 12.33 6.29 10.14
N CYS A 10 11.66 6.39 11.27
CA CYS A 10 12.30 6.27 12.57
C CYS A 10 12.51 4.80 12.94
N GLY A 11 13.75 4.41 13.25
CA GLY A 11 14.06 3.05 13.72
C GLY A 11 13.51 2.74 15.11
N GLY A 12 13.23 3.77 15.93
CA GLY A 12 12.76 3.60 17.32
C GLY A 12 11.25 3.43 17.45
N CYS A 13 10.46 4.34 16.87
CA CYS A 13 9.00 4.35 17.03
C CYS A 13 8.21 4.08 15.75
N GLY A 14 8.88 3.92 14.60
CA GLY A 14 8.22 3.69 13.31
C GLY A 14 7.55 4.91 12.70
N ALA A 15 7.68 6.10 13.30
CA ALA A 15 7.18 7.34 12.73
C ALA A 15 7.79 7.58 11.33
N VAL A 16 6.97 8.07 10.41
CA VAL A 16 7.37 8.34 9.02
C VAL A 16 7.28 9.83 8.75
N PHE A 17 8.36 10.37 8.21
CA PHE A 17 8.50 11.76 7.79
C PHE A 17 8.76 11.82 6.28
N ASN A 18 8.65 13.02 5.70
CA ASN A 18 9.06 13.23 4.33
C ASN A 18 9.85 14.53 4.19
N ARG A 19 11.07 14.46 3.65
CA ARG A 19 11.97 15.62 3.53
C ARG A 19 11.40 16.83 2.78
N PHE A 20 10.39 16.63 1.93
CA PHE A 20 9.79 17.69 1.10
C PHE A 20 8.45 18.18 1.61
N PHE A 21 7.64 17.31 2.22
CA PHE A 21 6.25 17.61 2.60
C PHE A 21 6.07 17.74 4.12
N THR A 22 6.81 16.95 4.89
CA THR A 22 6.73 16.89 6.35
C THR A 22 8.14 16.63 6.92
N PRO A 23 9.07 17.60 6.76
CA PRO A 23 10.43 17.44 7.26
C PRO A 23 10.45 17.40 8.79
N PRO A 24 11.39 16.66 9.40
CA PRO A 24 11.59 16.73 10.84
C PRO A 24 12.11 18.11 11.27
N LYS A 25 11.91 18.48 12.53
CA LYS A 25 12.42 19.76 13.06
C LYS A 25 13.93 19.80 13.11
N ALA A 26 14.57 18.67 13.39
CA ALA A 26 16.01 18.50 13.38
C ALA A 26 16.40 17.40 12.39
N GLU A 27 17.45 17.67 11.61
CA GLU A 27 17.93 16.73 10.59
C GLU A 27 18.38 15.42 11.23
N GLY A 28 17.89 14.29 10.70
CA GLY A 28 18.21 12.95 11.21
C GLY A 28 17.56 12.56 12.53
N VAL A 29 16.76 13.43 13.16
CA VAL A 29 16.17 13.18 14.49
C VAL A 29 14.64 13.12 14.43
N CYS A 30 14.08 12.10 15.05
CA CYS A 30 12.64 11.90 15.12
C CYS A 30 12.00 12.87 16.11
N ASP A 31 11.05 13.68 15.63
CA ASP A 31 10.32 14.64 16.47
C ASP A 31 9.42 13.99 17.55
N VAL A 32 9.15 12.69 17.44
CA VAL A 32 8.25 11.95 18.35
C VAL A 32 9.01 11.29 19.50
N CYS A 33 10.15 10.65 19.22
CA CYS A 33 10.88 9.86 20.21
C CYS A 33 12.36 10.24 20.36
N GLY A 34 12.88 11.17 19.54
CA GLY A 34 14.29 11.53 19.50
C GLY A 34 15.22 10.50 18.85
N GLY A 35 14.69 9.38 18.35
CA GLY A 35 15.46 8.35 17.66
C GLY A 35 15.95 8.78 16.27
N GLU A 36 16.85 8.00 15.68
CA GLU A 36 17.41 8.27 14.36
C GLU A 36 16.37 8.06 13.24
N LEU A 37 16.38 8.98 12.28
CA LEU A 37 15.61 8.89 11.03
C LEU A 37 16.49 8.35 9.92
N ILE A 38 16.07 7.22 9.36
CA ILE A 38 16.77 6.55 8.27
C ILE A 38 15.98 6.68 6.95
N HIS A 39 16.70 6.91 5.86
CA HIS A 39 16.17 6.73 4.51
C HIS A 39 16.30 5.25 4.14
N ARG A 40 15.29 4.68 3.49
CA ARG A 40 15.34 3.27 3.09
C ARG A 40 16.11 3.12 1.78
N ASP A 41 16.95 2.09 1.71
CA ASP A 41 17.77 1.81 0.52
C ASP A 41 16.94 1.63 -0.77
N ASP A 42 15.72 1.10 -0.67
CA ASP A 42 14.82 0.88 -1.81
C ASP A 42 14.05 2.13 -2.30
N ASP A 43 14.16 3.26 -1.58
CA ASP A 43 13.50 4.52 -1.92
C ASP A 43 14.35 5.38 -2.89
N ASN A 44 14.91 4.73 -3.92
CA ASN A 44 15.65 5.36 -5.01
C ASN A 44 14.87 5.31 -6.33
N GLU A 45 15.18 6.21 -7.27
CA GLU A 45 14.39 6.37 -8.51
C GLU A 45 14.36 5.10 -9.37
N GLU A 46 15.49 4.39 -9.47
CA GLU A 46 15.60 3.16 -10.24
C GLU A 46 14.65 2.08 -9.69
N THR A 47 14.70 1.85 -8.37
CA THR A 47 13.90 0.83 -7.69
C THR A 47 12.42 1.19 -7.72
N ILE A 48 12.09 2.47 -7.50
CA ILE A 48 10.72 2.97 -7.58
C ILE A 48 10.17 2.81 -9.00
N GLY A 49 10.96 3.13 -10.04
CA GLY A 49 10.58 2.95 -11.43
C GLY A 49 10.22 1.50 -11.75
N LYS A 50 11.08 0.55 -11.35
CA LYS A 50 10.82 -0.88 -11.51
C LYS A 50 9.53 -1.31 -10.81
N ARG A 51 9.32 -0.86 -9.57
CA ARG A 51 8.10 -1.18 -8.79
C ARG A 51 6.83 -0.63 -9.42
N LEU A 52 6.87 0.58 -9.99
CA LEU A 52 5.73 1.16 -10.69
C LEU A 52 5.42 0.39 -11.99
N GLY A 53 6.45 -0.08 -12.70
CA GLY A 53 6.28 -0.98 -13.85
C GLY A 53 5.53 -2.26 -13.46
N VAL A 54 6.03 -2.97 -12.44
CA VAL A 54 5.39 -4.19 -11.92
C VAL A 54 3.96 -3.93 -11.44
N TYR A 55 3.71 -2.81 -10.74
CA TYR A 55 2.36 -2.43 -10.33
C TYR A 55 1.41 -2.25 -11.52
N ASN A 56 1.86 -1.57 -12.59
CA ASN A 56 1.05 -1.34 -13.77
C ASN A 56 0.75 -2.64 -14.52
N GLU A 57 1.68 -3.58 -14.55
CA GLU A 57 1.50 -4.87 -15.23
C GLU A 57 0.61 -5.84 -14.45
N GLN A 58 0.80 -5.92 -13.13
CA GLN A 58 0.23 -7.00 -12.32
C GLN A 58 -0.96 -6.56 -11.47
N THR A 59 -0.94 -5.33 -10.94
CA THR A 59 -1.92 -4.86 -9.96
C THR A 59 -2.96 -3.93 -10.59
N ALA A 60 -2.56 -3.03 -11.50
CA ALA A 60 -3.48 -2.09 -12.14
C ALA A 60 -4.67 -2.76 -12.87
N PRO A 61 -4.53 -3.94 -13.52
CA PRO A 61 -5.68 -4.62 -14.14
C PRO A 61 -6.79 -5.02 -13.15
N LEU A 62 -6.47 -5.16 -11.86
CA LEU A 62 -7.48 -5.47 -10.84
C LEU A 62 -8.52 -4.34 -10.68
N VAL A 63 -8.16 -3.10 -11.03
CA VAL A 63 -9.12 -1.98 -11.06
C VAL A 63 -10.29 -2.31 -11.98
N GLY A 64 -10.01 -2.81 -13.20
CA GLY A 64 -11.04 -3.20 -14.15
C GLY A 64 -11.89 -4.39 -13.69
N TYR A 65 -11.33 -5.29 -12.87
CA TYR A 65 -12.13 -6.34 -12.23
C TYR A 65 -13.11 -5.76 -11.21
N PHE A 66 -12.64 -4.90 -10.30
CA PHE A 66 -13.51 -4.32 -9.27
C PHE A 66 -14.55 -3.36 -9.83
N GLU A 67 -14.23 -2.64 -10.91
CA GLU A 67 -15.16 -1.80 -11.67
C GLU A 67 -16.32 -2.62 -12.24
N LYS A 68 -16.04 -3.77 -12.87
CA LYS A 68 -17.07 -4.68 -13.41
C LYS A 68 -17.98 -5.27 -12.33
N THR A 69 -17.47 -5.43 -11.11
CA THR A 69 -18.25 -5.95 -9.97
C THR A 69 -19.01 -4.88 -9.19
N ASP A 70 -18.94 -3.61 -9.60
CA ASP A 70 -19.52 -2.45 -8.89
C ASP A 70 -19.02 -2.32 -7.43
N ARG A 71 -17.77 -2.72 -7.20
CA ARG A 71 -17.11 -2.71 -5.87
C ARG A 71 -15.95 -1.72 -5.79
N LEU A 72 -15.68 -1.00 -6.86
CA LEU A 72 -14.61 -0.01 -6.91
C LEU A 72 -15.09 1.32 -6.31
N LYS A 73 -14.37 1.83 -5.30
CA LYS A 73 -14.53 3.20 -4.79
C LYS A 73 -13.23 3.95 -5.01
N SER A 74 -13.25 4.95 -5.89
CA SER A 74 -12.07 5.75 -6.23
C SER A 74 -11.90 6.92 -5.27
N VAL A 75 -10.66 7.17 -4.84
CA VAL A 75 -10.30 8.28 -3.94
C VAL A 75 -9.11 9.03 -4.53
N ASN A 76 -9.15 10.36 -4.52
CA ASN A 76 -8.02 11.18 -4.96
C ASN A 76 -6.92 11.19 -3.88
N GLY A 77 -5.75 10.64 -4.21
CA GLY A 77 -4.60 10.55 -3.31
C GLY A 77 -3.65 11.76 -3.32
N ASP A 78 -3.88 12.75 -4.19
CA ASP A 78 -2.99 13.91 -4.36
C ASP A 78 -3.27 15.04 -3.36
N ALA A 79 -4.41 14.99 -2.66
CA ALA A 79 -4.75 15.94 -1.62
C ALA A 79 -3.79 15.88 -0.42
N GLU A 80 -3.81 16.93 0.40
CA GLU A 80 -3.08 16.95 1.67
C GLU A 80 -3.62 15.85 2.61
N PRO A 81 -2.75 15.24 3.45
CA PRO A 81 -3.18 14.22 4.39
C PRO A 81 -4.16 14.82 5.41
N SER A 82 -5.45 14.57 5.21
CA SER A 82 -6.48 14.91 6.18
C SER A 82 -6.59 13.79 7.23
N PRO A 83 -6.71 14.12 8.53
CA PRO A 83 -6.96 13.12 9.58
C PRO A 83 -8.32 12.44 9.43
N LEU A 84 -9.20 12.97 8.60
CA LEU A 84 -10.53 12.43 8.32
C LEU A 84 -10.52 11.74 6.96
N CYS A 85 -9.97 10.53 6.88
CA CYS A 85 -10.51 9.56 5.93
C CYS A 85 -11.85 9.12 6.53
N PRO A 86 -13.01 9.51 5.97
CA PRO A 86 -14.27 8.99 6.47
C PRO A 86 -14.20 7.46 6.42
N PRO A 87 -14.70 6.74 7.44
CA PRO A 87 -14.73 5.29 7.39
C PRO A 87 -15.36 4.89 6.06
N ALA A 88 -14.68 4.00 5.32
CA ALA A 88 -15.17 3.54 4.04
C ALA A 88 -16.66 3.16 4.23
N PRO A 89 -17.59 3.73 3.44
CA PRO A 89 -19.01 3.45 3.66
C PRO A 89 -19.15 1.94 3.61
N GLU A 90 -19.71 1.32 4.65
CA GLU A 90 -19.74 -0.13 4.83
C GLU A 90 -20.09 -0.75 3.49
N ALA A 91 -19.10 -1.37 2.85
CA ALA A 91 -19.31 -2.02 1.58
C ALA A 91 -20.20 -3.21 1.93
N ARG A 92 -21.52 -3.04 1.76
CA ARG A 92 -22.50 -4.09 1.95
C ARG A 92 -22.15 -5.15 0.92
N LEU A 93 -21.32 -6.10 1.32
CA LEU A 93 -21.04 -7.30 0.57
C LEU A 93 -22.39 -7.98 0.44
N SER A 94 -23.06 -7.76 -0.69
CA SER A 94 -24.20 -8.56 -1.09
C SER A 94 -23.66 -9.97 -1.27
N THR A 95 -23.72 -10.77 -0.22
CA THR A 95 -23.56 -12.22 -0.28
C THR A 95 -24.75 -12.78 -1.04
N THR A 96 -24.80 -12.55 -2.35
CA THR A 96 -25.58 -13.41 -3.23
C THR A 96 -24.79 -14.70 -3.28
N ALA A 97 -25.25 -15.68 -2.50
CA ALA A 97 -24.69 -17.01 -2.45
C ALA A 97 -24.48 -17.52 -3.88
N LEU A 98 -23.22 -17.73 -4.27
CA LEU A 98 -22.89 -18.63 -5.37
C LEU A 98 -23.23 -20.03 -4.86
N SER A 99 -24.47 -20.46 -5.06
CA SER A 99 -24.82 -21.86 -5.08
C SER A 99 -24.10 -22.50 -6.27
N GLY A 100 -23.10 -23.34 -6.04
CA GLY A 100 -22.55 -24.19 -7.09
C GLY A 100 -21.09 -24.56 -6.90
N GLU A 101 -20.90 -25.79 -6.41
CA GLU A 101 -19.77 -26.70 -6.64
C GLU A 101 -18.46 -26.43 -5.88
N GLU A 102 -18.38 -27.07 -4.70
CA GLU A 102 -17.12 -27.38 -4.01
C GLU A 102 -16.22 -28.24 -4.90
N THR A 103 -15.24 -27.63 -5.55
CA THR A 103 -14.12 -28.38 -6.13
C THR A 103 -13.27 -28.94 -4.98
N ARG A 104 -13.56 -30.18 -4.59
CA ARG A 104 -12.78 -30.97 -3.64
C ARG A 104 -11.41 -31.28 -4.24
N ILE A 105 -10.40 -30.44 -3.93
CA ILE A 105 -9.00 -30.79 -4.19
C ILE A 105 -8.67 -32.01 -3.32
N ARG A 106 -8.42 -33.16 -3.96
CA ARG A 106 -7.96 -34.38 -3.28
C ARG A 106 -6.52 -34.14 -2.82
N SER A 107 -6.32 -34.12 -1.51
CA SER A 107 -5.01 -34.13 -0.85
C SER A 107 -4.36 -35.50 -0.95
N ASP A 108 -3.99 -35.94 -2.14
CA ASP A 108 -3.17 -37.15 -2.33
C ASP A 108 -2.31 -36.97 -3.59
N GLU A 109 -1.11 -36.41 -3.43
CA GLU A 109 0.12 -36.70 -4.19
C GLU A 109 1.18 -35.61 -3.95
N VAL A 110 1.67 -35.51 -2.71
CA VAL A 110 3.06 -35.09 -2.48
C VAL A 110 3.84 -36.36 -2.17
N LYS A 111 4.25 -37.05 -3.23
CA LYS A 111 5.32 -38.06 -3.20
C LYS A 111 6.46 -37.51 -4.04
N GLY A 112 7.65 -37.58 -3.45
CA GLY A 112 8.85 -36.92 -3.94
C GLY A 112 9.33 -37.40 -5.30
N ASN A 113 10.06 -36.51 -5.96
CA ASN A 113 11.36 -36.79 -6.53
C ASN A 113 12.20 -35.51 -6.50
#